data_AF-A0A7S2AN31-F1
#
_entry.id   AF-A0A7S2AN31-F1
#
_cell.length_a   1.000
_cell.length_b   1.000
_cell.length_c   1.000
_cell.angle_alpha   90.00
_cell.angle_beta   90.00
_cell.angle_gamma   90.00
#
_symmetry.space_group_name_H-M   'P 1'
#
loop_
_entity.id
_entity.type
_entity.pdbx_description
1 polymer ?
#
loop_
_entity_poly.entity_id
_entity_poly.type
_entity_poly.pdbx_seq_one_letter_code
_entity_poly.pdbx_strand_id
1 'polypeptide(L)'
;VRLLRRIFAIAAAISVIVAGMACVGPALFPGTFTVDPLVVAEMRRLVPLMFLLILPHPLTMCFEGVLLACRDMKYLTTIYAFNTLAVAGVMRFIASSARFGAVNTVSAVWTGLIVWNTARFLEEGLRIIARGKRLVGVPLKEVLFGKKSAAATPAAGY
;
A
#
# COMPACT_ATOMS: atom_id res chain seq x y z
N VAL A 1 16.11 -8.13 12.95
CA VAL A 1 14.84 -8.92 13.02
C VAL A 1 13.82 -8.29 13.95
N ARG A 2 14.07 -8.17 15.27
CA ARG A 2 13.07 -7.66 16.24
C ARG A 2 12.61 -6.22 15.94
N LEU A 3 13.54 -5.34 15.57
CA LEU A 3 13.23 -3.96 15.18
C LEU A 3 12.32 -3.91 13.94
N LEU A 4 12.68 -4.62 12.87
CA LEU A 4 11.93 -4.62 11.62
C LEU A 4 10.50 -5.17 11.80
N ARG A 5 10.33 -6.23 12.61
CA ARG A 5 9.00 -6.74 12.98
C ARG A 5 8.16 -5.68 13.70
N ARG A 6 8.76 -4.94 14.64
CA ARG A 6 8.07 -3.85 15.36
C ARG A 6 7.70 -2.71 14.42
N ILE A 7 8.58 -2.31 13.52
CA ILE A 7 8.30 -1.26 12.53
C ILE A 7 7.11 -1.65 11.66
N PHE A 8 7.08 -2.87 11.12
CA PHE A 8 5.94 -3.33 10.32
C PHE A 8 4.64 -3.45 11.13
N ALA A 9 4.71 -3.90 12.38
CA ALA A 9 3.52 -3.94 13.25
C ALA A 9 2.97 -2.54 13.56
N ILE A 10 3.85 -1.59 13.87
CA ILE A 10 3.48 -0.19 14.11
C ILE A 10 2.91 0.42 12.82
N ALA A 11 3.55 0.19 11.67
CA ALA A 11 3.08 0.66 10.38
C ALA A 11 1.69 0.12 10.03
N ALA A 12 1.43 -1.16 10.31
CA ALA A 12 0.10 -1.76 10.13
C ALA A 12 -0.95 -1.13 11.06
N ALA A 13 -0.60 -0.83 12.31
CA ALA A 13 -1.51 -0.13 13.22
C ALA A 13 -1.79 1.30 12.75
N ILE A 14 -0.76 2.04 12.35
CA ILE A 14 -0.89 3.40 11.79
C ILE A 14 -1.74 3.38 10.52
N SER A 15 -1.55 2.40 9.63
CA SER A 15 -2.38 2.17 8.44
C SER A 15 -3.87 2.14 8.77
N VAL A 16 -4.27 1.32 9.75
CA VAL A 16 -5.69 1.19 10.14
C VAL A 16 -6.20 2.49 10.75
N ILE A 17 -5.42 3.13 11.62
CA ILE A 17 -5.81 4.39 12.28
C ILE A 17 -5.99 5.50 11.24
N VAL A 18 -5.02 5.69 10.35
CA VAL A 18 -5.05 6.74 9.32
C VAL A 18 -6.17 6.50 8.32
N ALA A 19 -6.36 5.27 7.85
CA ALA A 19 -7.47 4.93 6.95
C ALA A 19 -8.84 5.16 7.63
N GLY A 20 -8.95 4.81 8.93
CA GLY A 20 -10.14 5.07 9.73
C GLY A 20 -10.43 6.57 9.87
N MET A 21 -9.43 7.36 10.27
CA MET A 21 -9.57 8.83 10.38
C MET A 21 -9.94 9.48 9.05
N ALA A 22 -9.36 9.01 7.93
CA ALA A 22 -9.70 9.50 6.61
C ALA A 22 -11.20 9.29 6.31
N CYS A 23 -11.79 8.17 6.72
CA CYS A 23 -13.22 7.91 6.52
C CYS A 23 -14.12 8.80 7.38
N VAL A 24 -13.68 9.08 8.61
CA VAL A 24 -14.47 9.85 9.59
C VAL A 24 -14.68 11.30 9.13
N GLY A 25 -13.70 11.91 8.47
CA GLY A 25 -13.77 13.30 8.00
C GLY A 25 -14.99 13.56 7.10
N PRO A 26 -15.09 12.95 5.91
CA PRO A 26 -16.24 13.15 5.01
C PRO A 26 -17.57 12.64 5.56
N ALA A 27 -17.54 11.64 6.44
CA ALA A 27 -18.74 11.08 7.06
C ALA A 27 -19.35 12.02 8.10
N LEU A 28 -18.55 12.51 9.05
CA LEU A 28 -19.00 13.29 10.20
C LEU A 28 -18.89 14.81 10.01
N PHE A 29 -17.97 15.28 9.17
CA PHE A 29 -17.67 16.70 9.00
C PHE A 29 -17.64 17.13 7.52
N PRO A 30 -18.69 16.83 6.72
CA PRO A 30 -18.68 17.13 5.29
C PRO A 30 -18.49 18.62 4.96
N GLY A 31 -18.98 19.51 5.83
CA GLY A 31 -18.87 20.97 5.68
C GLY A 31 -17.46 21.55 5.85
N THR A 32 -16.46 20.74 6.21
CA THR A 32 -15.09 21.22 6.40
C THR A 32 -14.34 21.44 5.08
N PHE A 33 -14.65 20.65 4.04
CA PHE A 33 -13.96 20.72 2.74
C PHE A 33 -14.79 21.45 1.68
N THR A 34 -16.12 21.32 1.75
CA THR A 34 -17.03 21.92 0.78
C THR A 34 -18.41 22.15 1.40
N VAL A 35 -19.13 23.15 0.88
CA VAL A 35 -20.52 23.46 1.24
C VAL A 35 -21.53 22.97 0.20
N ASP A 36 -21.06 22.50 -0.97
CA ASP A 36 -21.92 22.02 -2.04
C ASP A 36 -22.50 20.63 -1.68
N PRO A 37 -23.83 20.49 -1.57
CA PRO A 37 -24.46 19.22 -1.21
C PRO A 37 -24.18 18.08 -2.22
N LEU A 38 -23.97 18.39 -3.51
CA LEU A 38 -23.65 17.39 -4.52
C LEU A 38 -22.25 16.81 -4.28
N VAL A 39 -21.27 17.66 -3.98
CA VAL A 39 -19.90 17.24 -3.68
C VAL A 39 -19.85 16.45 -2.36
N VAL A 40 -20.61 16.88 -1.35
CA VAL A 40 -20.73 16.16 -0.08
C VAL A 40 -21.29 14.74 -0.27
N ALA A 41 -22.34 14.59 -1.07
CA ALA A 41 -22.92 13.29 -1.36
C ALA A 41 -21.92 12.35 -2.06
N GLU A 42 -21.17 12.88 -3.03
CA GLU A 42 -20.15 12.11 -3.74
C GLU A 42 -18.97 11.75 -2.82
N MET A 43 -18.49 12.67 -1.98
CA MET A 43 -17.43 12.38 -1.02
C MET A 43 -17.81 11.24 -0.06
N ARG A 44 -19.06 11.23 0.44
CA ARG A 44 -19.57 10.15 1.30
C ARG A 44 -19.59 8.81 0.57
N ARG A 45 -19.98 8.79 -0.71
CA ARG A 45 -19.96 7.60 -1.56
C ARG A 45 -18.53 7.07 -1.78
N LEU A 46 -17.54 7.94 -1.82
CA LEU A 46 -16.13 7.57 -2.06
C LEU A 46 -15.38 7.11 -0.80
N VAL A 47 -15.96 7.27 0.40
CA VAL A 47 -15.33 6.87 1.68
C VAL A 47 -14.76 5.44 1.65
N PRO A 48 -15.48 4.41 1.16
CA PRO A 48 -14.93 3.05 1.10
C PRO A 48 -13.72 2.93 0.16
N LEU A 49 -13.75 3.63 -0.98
CA LEU A 49 -12.64 3.64 -1.93
C LEU A 49 -11.41 4.35 -1.34
N MET A 50 -11.63 5.44 -0.62
CA MET A 50 -10.56 6.15 0.07
C MET A 50 -9.94 5.31 1.19
N PHE A 51 -10.75 4.57 1.95
CA PHE A 51 -10.24 3.60 2.93
C PHE A 51 -9.30 2.60 2.28
N LEU A 52 -9.76 1.95 1.20
CA LEU A 52 -8.99 0.93 0.48
C LEU A 52 -7.70 1.50 -0.12
N LEU A 53 -7.74 2.74 -0.61
CA LEU A 53 -6.55 3.42 -1.12
C LEU A 53 -5.54 3.69 0.00
N ILE A 54 -5.98 4.20 1.15
CA ILE A 54 -5.08 4.66 2.22
C ILE A 54 -4.55 3.51 3.08
N LEU A 55 -5.33 2.43 3.24
CA LEU A 55 -4.98 1.32 4.12
C LEU A 55 -3.57 0.75 3.89
N PRO A 56 -3.15 0.38 2.65
CA PRO A 56 -1.79 -0.13 2.44
C PRO A 56 -0.70 0.95 2.49
N HIS A 57 -1.05 2.24 2.43
CA HIS A 57 -0.09 3.32 2.16
C HIS A 57 1.03 3.48 3.21
N PRO A 58 0.76 3.53 4.53
CA PRO A 58 1.84 3.58 5.52
C PRO A 58 2.76 2.35 5.52
N LEU A 59 2.23 1.18 5.16
CA LEU A 59 3.05 -0.03 5.00
C LEU A 59 3.95 0.05 3.77
N THR A 60 3.43 0.53 2.64
CA THR A 60 4.22 0.83 1.43
C THR A 60 5.36 1.81 1.76
N MET A 61 5.08 2.90 2.47
CA MET A 61 6.11 3.85 2.90
C MET A 61 7.20 3.21 3.77
N CYS A 62 6.83 2.24 4.61
CA CYS A 62 7.82 1.47 5.38
C CYS A 62 8.66 0.54 4.50
N PHE A 63 8.08 -0.07 3.48
CA PHE A 63 8.81 -0.89 2.51
C PHE A 63 9.83 -0.05 1.72
N GLU A 64 9.44 1.12 1.24
CA GLU A 64 10.36 2.05 0.59
C GLU A 64 11.49 2.49 1.53
N GLY A 65 11.16 2.83 2.78
CA GLY A 65 12.17 3.17 3.79
C GLY A 65 13.20 2.06 3.99
N VAL A 66 12.76 0.79 3.98
CA VAL A 66 13.67 -0.37 4.05
C VAL A 66 14.52 -0.48 2.79
N LEU A 67 13.94 -0.34 1.60
CA LEU A 67 14.68 -0.40 0.32
C LEU A 67 15.72 0.72 0.21
N LEU A 68 15.39 1.92 0.67
CA LEU A 68 16.29 3.07 0.77
C LEU A 68 17.44 2.78 1.74
N ALA A 69 17.14 2.27 2.94
CA ALA A 69 18.14 1.90 3.93
C ALA A 69 19.10 0.81 3.42
N CYS A 70 18.59 -0.13 2.62
CA CYS A 70 19.37 -1.18 1.96
C CYS A 70 20.08 -0.71 0.68
N ARG A 71 19.97 0.57 0.30
CA ARG A 71 20.60 1.18 -0.88
C ARG A 71 20.19 0.54 -2.22
N ASP A 72 18.99 -0.04 -2.34
CA ASP A 72 18.48 -0.61 -3.61
C ASP A 72 17.89 0.49 -4.52
N MET A 73 18.64 1.59 -4.70
CA MET A 73 18.18 2.79 -5.42
C MET A 73 17.87 2.53 -6.88
N LYS A 74 18.64 1.65 -7.54
CA LYS A 74 18.41 1.29 -8.95
C LYS A 74 17.02 0.67 -9.13
N TYR A 75 16.62 -0.22 -8.24
CA TYR A 75 15.27 -0.80 -8.25
C TYR A 75 14.20 0.27 -8.02
N LEU A 76 14.35 1.11 -6.98
CA LEU A 76 13.39 2.17 -6.65
C LEU A 76 13.19 3.16 -7.81
N THR A 77 14.27 3.66 -8.41
CA THR A 77 14.17 4.57 -9.55
C THR A 77 13.48 3.91 -10.75
N THR A 78 13.80 2.63 -11.01
CA THR A 78 13.21 1.90 -12.14
C THR A 78 11.71 1.68 -11.91
N ILE A 79 11.32 1.18 -10.74
CA ILE A 79 9.93 0.87 -10.43
C ILE A 79 9.08 2.14 -10.33
N TYR A 80 9.62 3.25 -9.81
CA TYR A 80 8.92 4.54 -9.80
C TYR A 80 8.66 5.07 -11.21
N ALA A 81 9.63 4.95 -12.12
CA ALA A 81 9.43 5.36 -13.50
C ALA A 81 8.32 4.54 -14.16
N PHE A 82 8.34 3.21 -14.01
CA PHE A 82 7.29 2.34 -14.52
C PHE A 82 5.92 2.64 -13.90
N ASN A 83 5.84 2.77 -12.57
CA ASN A 83 4.59 3.06 -11.87
C ASN A 83 4.02 4.43 -12.23
N THR A 84 4.87 5.42 -12.47
CA THR A 84 4.45 6.76 -12.92
C THR A 84 3.90 6.72 -14.35
N LEU A 85 4.57 6.01 -15.26
CA LEU A 85 4.08 5.84 -16.62
C LEU A 85 2.79 5.02 -16.67
N ALA A 86 2.69 3.95 -15.88
CA ALA A 86 1.50 3.12 -15.77
C ALA A 86 0.30 3.92 -15.27
N VAL A 87 0.44 4.67 -14.17
CA VAL A 87 -0.67 5.49 -13.64
C VAL A 87 -1.05 6.60 -14.62
N ALA A 88 -0.08 7.24 -15.27
CA ALA A 88 -0.36 8.25 -16.29
C ALA A 88 -1.14 7.66 -17.48
N GLY A 89 -0.79 6.45 -17.92
CA GLY A 89 -1.51 5.71 -18.96
C GLY A 89 -2.94 5.38 -18.56
N VAL A 90 -3.15 4.86 -17.33
CA VAL A 90 -4.47 4.57 -16.78
C VAL A 90 -5.33 5.83 -16.68
N MET A 91 -4.77 6.94 -16.17
CA MET A 91 -5.50 8.20 -16.05
C MET A 91 -5.86 8.77 -17.42
N ARG A 92 -4.97 8.66 -18.40
CA ARG A 92 -5.25 9.07 -19.79
C ARG A 92 -6.35 8.21 -20.41
N PHE A 93 -6.34 6.90 -20.16
CA PHE A 93 -7.39 6.00 -20.61
C PHE A 93 -8.75 6.39 -20.02
N ILE A 94 -8.84 6.56 -18.70
CA ILE A 94 -10.07 6.99 -18.01
C ILE A 94 -10.57 8.32 -18.57
N ALA A 95 -9.68 9.30 -18.75
CA ALA A 95 -10.03 10.61 -19.32
C ALA A 95 -10.55 10.49 -20.76
N SER A 96 -9.98 9.59 -21.57
CA SER A 96 -10.46 9.34 -22.94
C SER A 96 -11.82 8.65 -22.97
N SER A 97 -12.05 7.65 -22.11
CA SER A 97 -13.34 6.92 -22.02
C SER A 97 -14.47 7.79 -21.46
N ALA A 98 -14.16 8.73 -20.57
CA ALA A 98 -15.12 9.69 -20.04
C ALA A 98 -15.70 10.61 -21.13
N ARG A 99 -14.90 10.98 -22.15
CA ARG A 99 -15.35 11.80 -23.29
C ARG A 99 -16.43 11.12 -24.13
N PHE A 100 -16.50 9.80 -24.09
CA PHE A 100 -17.50 9.00 -24.80
C PHE A 100 -18.67 8.58 -23.89
N GLY A 101 -18.77 9.11 -22.66
CA GLY A 101 -19.87 8.83 -21.73
C GLY A 101 -19.90 7.41 -21.16
N ALA A 102 -18.85 6.62 -21.38
CA ALA A 102 -18.84 5.19 -21.06
C ALA A 102 -18.55 4.85 -19.58
N VAL A 103 -18.05 5.81 -18.78
CA VAL A 103 -17.53 5.52 -17.43
C VAL A 103 -17.82 6.68 -16.46
N ASN A 104 -18.26 6.37 -15.23
CA ASN A 104 -18.27 7.34 -14.12
C ASN A 104 -16.81 7.74 -13.80
N THR A 105 -16.43 8.96 -14.17
CA THR A 105 -15.04 9.42 -14.15
C THR A 105 -14.46 9.45 -12.74
N VAL A 106 -15.26 9.84 -11.74
CA VAL A 106 -14.79 9.99 -10.37
C VAL A 106 -14.48 8.63 -9.76
N SER A 107 -15.45 7.70 -9.78
CA SER A 107 -15.25 6.35 -9.24
C SER A 107 -14.15 5.57 -9.97
N ALA A 108 -13.98 5.81 -11.28
CA ALA A 108 -12.93 5.17 -12.07
C ALA A 108 -11.52 5.67 -11.71
N VAL A 109 -11.35 6.97 -11.47
CA VAL A 109 -10.07 7.53 -11.00
C VAL A 109 -9.69 6.92 -9.66
N TRP A 110 -10.62 6.85 -8.70
CA TRP A 110 -10.36 6.24 -7.39
C TRP A 110 -10.00 4.76 -7.50
N THR A 111 -10.72 4.00 -8.32
CA THR A 111 -10.39 2.59 -8.59
C THR A 111 -9.00 2.45 -9.21
N GLY A 112 -8.65 3.29 -10.18
CA GLY A 112 -7.32 3.31 -10.80
C GLY A 112 -6.21 3.59 -9.78
N LEU A 113 -6.43 4.54 -8.86
CA LEU A 113 -5.49 4.83 -7.77
C LEU A 113 -5.35 3.66 -6.80
N ILE A 114 -6.44 2.96 -6.47
CA ILE A 114 -6.41 1.77 -5.59
C ILE A 114 -5.55 0.68 -6.24
N VAL A 115 -5.78 0.39 -7.53
CA VAL A 115 -5.01 -0.62 -8.27
C VAL A 115 -3.53 -0.24 -8.29
N TRP A 116 -3.22 1.02 -8.59
CA TRP A 116 -1.85 1.52 -8.59
C TRP A 116 -1.17 1.41 -7.23
N ASN A 117 -1.82 1.87 -6.16
CA ASN A 117 -1.24 1.83 -4.81
C ASN A 117 -1.09 0.38 -4.29
N THR A 118 -2.02 -0.50 -4.64
CA THR A 118 -1.95 -1.93 -4.30
C THR A 118 -0.83 -2.63 -5.06
N ALA A 119 -0.68 -2.35 -6.37
CA ALA A 119 0.41 -2.88 -7.18
C ALA A 119 1.76 -2.49 -6.58
N ARG A 120 1.95 -1.20 -6.25
CA ARG A 120 3.15 -0.70 -5.60
C ARG A 120 3.44 -1.39 -4.26
N PHE A 121 2.43 -1.52 -3.39
CA PHE A 121 2.55 -2.27 -2.13
C PHE A 121 3.04 -3.71 -2.36
N LEU A 122 2.48 -4.40 -3.35
CA LEU A 122 2.86 -5.77 -3.69
C LEU A 122 4.27 -5.86 -4.28
N GLU A 123 4.63 -4.98 -5.22
CA GLU A 123 5.95 -4.97 -5.87
C GLU A 123 7.08 -4.80 -4.85
N GLU A 124 6.96 -3.81 -3.97
CA GLU A 124 7.94 -3.52 -2.94
C GLU A 124 7.97 -4.62 -1.87
N GLY A 125 6.79 -5.09 -1.43
CA GLY A 125 6.69 -6.20 -0.49
C GLY A 125 7.35 -7.48 -1.02
N LEU A 126 7.07 -7.84 -2.27
CA LEU A 126 7.67 -8.99 -2.96
C LEU A 126 9.17 -8.82 -3.11
N ARG A 127 9.66 -7.61 -3.44
CA ARG A 127 11.10 -7.33 -3.53
C ARG A 127 11.81 -7.57 -2.21
N ILE A 128 11.26 -7.05 -1.11
CA ILE A 128 11.84 -7.19 0.23
C ILE A 128 11.77 -8.65 0.68
N ILE A 129 10.69 -9.39 0.39
CA ILE A 129 10.58 -10.81 0.70
C ILE A 129 11.62 -11.63 -0.09
N ALA A 130 11.67 -11.45 -1.41
CA ALA A 130 12.55 -12.19 -2.30
C ALA A 130 14.04 -11.92 -2.03
N ARG A 131 14.38 -10.68 -1.66
CA ARG A 131 15.76 -10.28 -1.39
C ARG A 131 16.08 -10.06 0.09
N GLY A 132 15.18 -10.43 1.00
CA GLY A 132 15.33 -10.14 2.43
C GLY A 132 16.63 -10.67 3.04
N LYS A 133 17.07 -11.88 2.65
CA LYS A 133 18.36 -12.43 3.10
C LYS A 133 19.55 -11.58 2.62
N ARG A 134 19.49 -11.04 1.41
CA ARG A 134 20.55 -10.21 0.80
C ARG A 134 20.53 -8.77 1.31
N LEU A 135 19.34 -8.21 1.49
CA LEU A 135 19.13 -6.80 1.86
C LEU A 135 19.20 -6.57 3.37
N VAL A 136 18.63 -7.47 4.17
CA VAL A 136 18.46 -7.34 5.63
C VAL A 136 19.36 -8.32 6.39
N GLY A 137 20.06 -9.23 5.71
CA GLY A 137 20.90 -10.27 6.32
C GLY A 137 20.12 -11.44 6.91
N VAL A 138 18.78 -11.38 6.94
CA VAL A 138 17.89 -12.43 7.47
C VAL A 138 16.69 -12.57 6.52
N PRO A 139 16.27 -13.79 6.16
CA PRO A 139 15.09 -13.97 5.32
C PRO A 139 13.84 -13.35 5.95
N LEU A 140 13.17 -12.47 5.20
CA LEU A 140 12.05 -11.67 5.73
C LEU A 140 10.86 -12.52 6.19
N LYS A 141 10.68 -13.71 5.58
CA LYS A 141 9.70 -14.71 6.04
C LYS A 141 9.89 -15.10 7.51
N GLU A 142 11.14 -15.16 8.00
CA GLU A 142 11.42 -15.46 9.41
C GLU A 142 11.14 -14.24 10.29
N VAL A 143 11.30 -13.03 9.74
CA VAL A 143 10.94 -11.78 10.42
C VAL A 143 9.42 -11.66 10.56
N LEU A 144 8.66 -11.93 9.50
CA LEU A 144 7.22 -11.78 9.47
C LEU A 144 6.49 -12.94 10.17
N PHE A 145 6.86 -14.18 9.88
CA PHE A 145 6.14 -15.38 10.35
C PHE A 145 6.86 -16.13 11.49
N GLY A 146 8.04 -15.66 11.90
CA GLY A 146 8.87 -16.38 12.87
C GLY A 146 9.70 -17.48 12.22
N LYS A 147 10.75 -17.91 12.93
CA LYS A 147 11.54 -19.07 12.53
C LYS A 147 10.68 -20.31 12.75
N LYS A 148 10.45 -21.14 11.73
CA LYS A 148 9.92 -22.50 11.97
C LYS A 148 10.93 -23.19 12.88
N SER A 149 10.53 -23.51 14.11
CA SER A 149 11.36 -24.32 14.99
C SER A 149 11.61 -25.64 14.27
N ALA A 150 12.87 -25.97 13.98
CA ALA A 150 13.20 -27.30 13.51
C ALA A 150 12.72 -28.26 14.59
N ALA A 151 11.90 -29.25 14.21
CA ALA A 151 11.48 -30.32 15.11
C ALA A 151 12.75 -30.92 15.73
N ALA A 152 12.78 -31.03 17.06
CA ALA A 152 13.86 -31.67 17.77
C ALA A 152 14.02 -33.09 17.18
N THR A 153 15.19 -33.37 16.61
CA THR A 153 15.60 -34.73 16.27
C THR A 153 15.46 -35.56 17.55
N PRO A 154 14.66 -36.64 17.58
CA PRO A 154 14.61 -37.48 18.76
C PRO A 154 16.02 -38.03 18.98
N ALA A 155 16.55 -37.80 20.18
CA ALA A 155 17.83 -38.34 20.58
C ALA A 155 17.80 -39.85 20.37
N ALA A 156 18.72 -40.35 19.56
CA ALA A 156 18.99 -41.78 19.45
C ALA A 156 19.45 -42.24 20.84
N GLY A 157 18.55 -42.94 21.54
CA GLY A 157 18.88 -43.66 22.76
C GLY A 157 19.72 -44.88 22.40
N TYR A 158 20.91 -44.94 22.97
CA TYR A 158 21.72 -46.15 23.10
C TYR A 158 21.20 -46.98 24.27
#